data_AF-A0A4S9XQ21-F1
#
_entry.id   AF-A0A4S9XQ21-F1
#
_cell.length_a   1.000
_cell.length_b   1.000
_cell.length_c   1.000
_cell.angle_alpha   90.00
_cell.angle_beta   90.00
_cell.angle_gamma   90.00
#
_symmetry.space_group_name_H-M   'P 1'
#
loop_
_entity.id
_entity.type
_entity.pdbx_description
1 polymer ?
#
loop_
_entity_poly.entity_id
_entity_poly.type
_entity_poly.pdbx_seq_one_letter_code
_entity_poly.pdbx_strand_id
1 'polypeptide(L)'
;MKQVINLAAPEVTTKIVDSPIPEPEAKQVLIKVIVSGLNSKDWKAPVYSLAYEGPDDGSINARSREGVNQGDDIAGIMEKSARMLSNSRCRSGDDPTRGLHLYGASMSVGAYVVKLVRNSNIHPIIAIAGKGTDYVNTIVDTTKGDAVFDYRNGADEMISKIKKHLKAGDHGLVLHGLDPGIGKSSQKVLNEIVMPSDTEVASATKTMTSVGVVHNTDNGCHGGDARDLGLVTARWLTKAMQTGTFKGHPFEVRPGGLHAVDQALKDLKDGKNSATKYVFRIEDTPAS
;
A
#
# COMPACT_ATOMS: atom_id res chain seq x y z
N MET A 1 18.74 18.26 -11.99
CA MET A 1 17.95 17.05 -12.28
C MET A 1 16.54 17.44 -12.68
N LYS A 2 15.86 16.63 -13.50
CA LYS A 2 14.44 16.83 -13.79
C LYS A 2 13.58 16.14 -12.73
N GLN A 3 12.45 16.75 -12.38
CA GLN A 3 11.44 16.12 -11.53
C GLN A 3 10.03 16.45 -12.01
N VAL A 4 9.07 15.61 -11.65
CA VAL A 4 7.64 15.83 -11.89
C VAL A 4 7.02 16.41 -10.62
N ILE A 5 6.38 17.57 -10.75
CA ILE A 5 5.57 18.21 -9.71
C ILE A 5 4.11 17.96 -10.03
N ASN A 6 3.38 17.39 -9.09
CA ASN A 6 1.92 17.27 -9.20
C ASN A 6 1.27 18.51 -8.60
N LEU A 7 0.41 19.16 -9.37
CA LEU A 7 -0.18 20.46 -9.01
C LEU A 7 -1.56 20.28 -8.37
N ALA A 8 -1.88 21.10 -7.37
CA ALA A 8 -3.23 21.14 -6.82
C ALA A 8 -4.20 21.72 -7.85
N ALA A 9 -5.04 20.86 -8.42
CA ALA A 9 -6.08 21.22 -9.38
C ALA A 9 -7.24 20.21 -9.32
N PRO A 10 -8.46 20.59 -9.72
CA PRO A 10 -9.61 19.67 -9.72
C PRO A 10 -9.37 18.46 -10.63
N GLU A 11 -8.68 18.71 -11.74
CA GLU A 11 -8.19 17.67 -12.64
C GLU A 11 -6.70 17.46 -12.44
N VAL A 12 -6.28 16.20 -12.59
CA VAL A 12 -4.87 15.80 -12.47
C VAL A 12 -4.06 16.56 -13.51
N THR A 13 -3.01 17.23 -13.05
CA THR A 13 -2.07 17.93 -13.90
C THR A 13 -0.69 17.99 -13.26
N THR A 14 0.33 17.73 -14.05
CA THR A 14 1.72 17.71 -13.61
C THR A 14 2.61 18.61 -14.45
N LYS A 15 3.75 19.00 -13.89
CA LYS A 15 4.78 19.77 -14.58
C LYS A 15 6.14 19.13 -14.39
N ILE A 16 6.92 19.01 -15.46
CA ILE A 16 8.34 18.68 -15.36
C ILE A 16 9.11 19.98 -15.15
N VAL A 17 9.98 19.99 -14.13
CA VAL A 17 10.84 21.13 -13.81
C VAL A 17 12.28 20.67 -13.62
N ASP A 18 13.22 21.57 -13.88
CA ASP A 18 14.60 21.41 -13.45
C ASP A 18 14.75 21.79 -11.98
N SER A 19 15.59 21.07 -11.26
CA SER A 19 15.85 21.28 -9.84
C SER A 19 17.29 20.91 -9.49
N PRO A 20 17.89 21.55 -8.48
CA PRO A 20 19.23 21.19 -8.03
C PRO A 20 19.25 19.73 -7.57
N ILE A 21 20.40 19.08 -7.75
CA ILE A 21 20.64 17.77 -7.14
C ILE A 21 20.85 18.02 -5.64
N PRO A 22 20.10 17.36 -4.74
CA PRO A 22 20.25 17.59 -3.30
C PRO A 22 21.57 17.00 -2.79
N GLU A 23 22.14 17.65 -1.78
CA GLU A 23 23.26 17.12 -1.02
C GLU A 23 22.73 16.27 0.15
N PRO A 24 23.15 15.00 0.30
CA PRO A 24 22.63 14.16 1.36
C PRO A 24 23.16 14.61 2.73
N GLU A 25 22.28 14.64 3.74
CA GLU A 25 22.65 14.91 5.12
C GLU A 25 23.33 13.70 5.79
N ALA A 26 23.75 13.88 7.04
CA ALA A 26 24.27 12.78 7.85
C ALA A 26 23.27 11.62 7.93
N LYS A 27 23.74 10.39 7.71
CA LYS A 27 22.92 9.16 7.64
C LYS A 27 21.94 9.10 6.46
N GLN A 28 22.10 9.94 5.46
CA GLN A 28 21.38 9.84 4.19
C GLN A 28 22.31 9.39 3.07
N VAL A 29 21.70 8.96 1.98
CA VAL A 29 22.37 8.63 0.72
C VAL A 29 21.66 9.37 -0.40
N LEU A 30 22.43 9.81 -1.40
CA LEU A 30 21.89 10.29 -2.67
C LEU A 30 21.65 9.07 -3.56
N ILE A 31 20.44 8.97 -4.11
CA ILE A 31 20.05 7.87 -5.00
C ILE A 31 19.81 8.44 -6.38
N LYS A 32 20.52 7.92 -7.38
CA LYS A 32 20.16 8.11 -8.78
C LYS A 32 18.99 7.19 -9.10
N VAL A 33 17.80 7.78 -9.21
CA VAL A 33 16.55 7.06 -9.51
C VAL A 33 16.62 6.47 -10.92
N ILE A 34 16.39 5.16 -11.03
CA ILE A 34 16.32 4.43 -12.32
C ILE A 34 14.86 4.13 -12.66
N VAL A 35 14.06 3.80 -11.65
CA VAL A 35 12.65 3.44 -11.79
C VAL A 35 11.84 4.14 -10.71
N SER A 36 10.63 4.59 -11.04
CA SER A 36 9.64 5.06 -10.08
C SER A 36 8.28 4.39 -10.28
N GLY A 37 7.54 4.16 -9.21
CA GLY A 37 6.19 3.59 -9.22
C GLY A 37 5.13 4.62 -8.83
N LEU A 38 3.89 4.44 -9.33
CA LEU A 38 2.77 5.33 -9.03
C LEU A 38 1.86 4.77 -7.93
N ASN A 39 1.41 5.60 -7.01
CA ASN A 39 0.44 5.28 -5.95
C ASN A 39 -0.89 6.02 -6.14
N SER A 40 -1.98 5.45 -5.61
CA SER A 40 -3.28 6.14 -5.59
C SER A 40 -3.24 7.43 -4.76
N LYS A 41 -2.35 7.54 -3.77
CA LYS A 41 -2.18 8.78 -3.00
C LYS A 41 -1.70 9.94 -3.87
N ASP A 42 -0.96 9.66 -4.95
CA ASP A 42 -0.24 10.67 -5.71
C ASP A 42 -1.21 11.59 -6.47
N TRP A 43 -2.34 11.06 -6.96
CA TRP A 43 -3.41 11.89 -7.54
C TRP A 43 -4.39 12.41 -6.47
N LYS A 44 -4.61 11.66 -5.39
CA LYS A 44 -5.56 12.04 -4.33
C LYS A 44 -5.10 13.25 -3.54
N ALA A 45 -3.83 13.29 -3.12
CA ALA A 45 -3.34 14.34 -2.24
C ALA A 45 -3.47 15.74 -2.86
N PRO A 46 -3.08 16.00 -4.12
CA PRO A 46 -3.28 17.31 -4.75
C PRO A 46 -4.75 17.67 -4.94
N VAL A 47 -5.59 16.73 -5.38
CA VAL A 47 -7.03 16.98 -5.57
C VAL A 47 -7.72 17.28 -4.23
N TYR A 48 -7.46 16.48 -3.18
CA TYR A 48 -8.07 16.66 -1.87
C TYR A 48 -7.52 17.88 -1.13
N SER A 49 -6.29 18.31 -1.41
CA SER A 49 -5.70 19.50 -0.82
C SER A 49 -6.49 20.79 -1.11
N LEU A 50 -7.26 20.82 -2.20
CA LEU A 50 -8.13 21.94 -2.56
C LEU A 50 -9.25 22.19 -1.53
N ALA A 51 -9.71 21.14 -0.87
CA ALA A 51 -10.73 21.19 0.17
C ALA A 51 -10.14 21.14 1.59
N TYR A 52 -8.82 21.07 1.72
CA TYR A 52 -8.17 21.14 3.02
C TYR A 52 -8.31 22.57 3.54
N GLU A 53 -8.67 22.75 4.80
CA GLU A 53 -8.72 24.06 5.49
C GLU A 53 -7.82 24.10 6.74
N GLY A 54 -7.02 23.04 6.95
CA GLY A 54 -6.11 22.95 8.09
C GLY A 54 -4.86 23.83 7.98
N PRO A 55 -4.05 23.84 9.04
CA PRO A 55 -2.85 24.67 9.14
C PRO A 55 -1.78 24.26 8.11
N ASP A 56 -0.87 25.18 7.82
CA ASP A 56 0.34 24.88 7.07
C ASP A 56 1.40 24.25 8.00
N ASP A 57 1.21 22.96 8.29
CA ASP A 57 1.97 22.18 9.26
C ASP A 57 2.96 21.20 8.62
N GLY A 58 3.18 21.32 7.31
CA GLY A 58 4.00 20.39 6.54
C GLY A 58 3.36 19.02 6.30
N SER A 59 2.09 18.82 6.67
CA SER A 59 1.33 17.61 6.30
C SER A 59 1.23 17.45 4.79
N ILE A 60 0.97 16.22 4.33
CA ILE A 60 0.87 15.95 2.90
C ILE A 60 -0.19 16.82 2.21
N ASN A 61 -1.29 17.13 2.89
CA ASN A 61 -2.35 17.98 2.35
C ASN A 61 -1.92 19.44 2.29
N ALA A 62 -1.25 19.97 3.33
CA ALA A 62 -0.70 21.32 3.34
C ALA A 62 0.28 21.53 2.18
N ARG A 63 1.32 20.68 2.10
CA ARG A 63 2.34 20.79 1.04
C ARG A 63 1.76 20.60 -0.36
N SER A 64 0.79 19.70 -0.53
CA SER A 64 0.24 19.41 -1.86
C SER A 64 -0.46 20.62 -2.50
N ARG A 65 -0.90 21.61 -1.71
CA ARG A 65 -1.47 22.86 -2.24
C ARG A 65 -0.48 23.66 -3.09
N GLU A 66 0.81 23.57 -2.76
CA GLU A 66 1.88 24.31 -3.44
C GLU A 66 2.42 23.58 -4.68
N GLY A 67 1.97 22.34 -4.88
CA GLY A 67 2.51 21.42 -5.87
C GLY A 67 3.78 20.73 -5.37
N VAL A 68 3.76 19.40 -5.37
CA VAL A 68 4.85 18.59 -4.81
C VAL A 68 5.24 17.44 -5.71
N ASN A 69 6.51 17.05 -5.61
CA ASN A 69 6.93 15.75 -6.09
C ASN A 69 6.43 14.68 -5.11
N GLN A 70 5.59 13.75 -5.62
CA GLN A 70 5.00 12.66 -4.84
C GLN A 70 5.74 11.32 -5.01
N GLY A 71 6.73 11.24 -5.91
CA GLY A 71 7.38 10.00 -6.35
C GLY A 71 8.32 9.38 -5.32
N ASP A 72 7.75 8.89 -4.22
CA ASP A 72 8.43 8.23 -3.11
C ASP A 72 8.71 6.74 -3.34
N ASP A 73 7.91 6.07 -4.18
CA ASP A 73 8.19 4.72 -4.67
C ASP A 73 9.30 4.78 -5.74
N ILE A 74 10.56 4.63 -5.33
CA ILE A 74 11.73 4.65 -6.23
C ILE A 74 12.61 3.41 -6.07
N ALA A 75 13.27 3.04 -7.16
CA ALA A 75 14.41 2.13 -7.16
C ALA A 75 15.55 2.76 -7.98
N GLY A 76 16.77 2.62 -7.49
CA GLY A 76 17.92 3.28 -8.09
C GLY A 76 19.24 2.76 -7.54
N ILE A 77 20.31 3.40 -7.98
CA ILE A 77 21.67 3.13 -7.50
C ILE A 77 22.12 4.23 -6.55
N MET A 78 22.86 3.84 -5.53
CA MET A 78 23.50 4.80 -4.63
C MET A 78 24.53 5.62 -5.42
N GLU A 79 24.37 6.94 -5.42
CA GLU A 79 25.25 7.89 -6.10
C GLU A 79 26.23 8.55 -5.12
N LYS A 80 25.79 8.81 -3.88
CA LYS A 80 26.62 9.35 -2.80
C LYS A 80 26.15 8.83 -1.44
N SER A 81 27.04 8.68 -0.48
CA SER A 81 26.69 8.24 0.88
C SER A 81 27.35 9.08 1.97
N ALA A 82 26.61 9.37 3.03
CA ALA A 82 27.17 9.77 4.32
C ALA A 82 27.37 8.54 5.23
N ARG A 83 28.29 8.61 6.20
CA ARG A 83 28.67 7.49 7.09
C ARG A 83 27.46 6.99 7.92
N MET A 84 27.26 5.67 7.97
CA MET A 84 26.16 5.01 8.71
C MET A 84 26.66 4.05 9.79
N LEU A 85 25.93 3.98 10.91
CA LEU A 85 26.02 2.91 11.94
C LEU A 85 24.60 2.55 12.39
N SER A 86 24.30 1.26 12.60
CA SER A 86 22.99 0.80 13.07
C SER A 86 23.11 -0.46 13.94
N ASN A 87 22.28 -0.58 14.98
CA ASN A 87 22.05 -1.80 15.77
C ASN A 87 20.54 -1.97 16.02
N SER A 88 20.06 -3.21 16.19
CA SER A 88 18.65 -3.53 16.49
C SER A 88 18.54 -4.83 17.31
N ARG A 89 17.52 -4.96 18.15
CA ARG A 89 17.08 -6.21 18.82
C ARG A 89 15.55 -6.33 18.77
N CYS A 90 15.04 -7.56 18.62
CA CYS A 90 13.60 -7.87 18.64
C CYS A 90 13.26 -8.93 19.71
N ARG A 91 11.98 -8.95 20.13
CA ARG A 91 11.33 -10.00 20.93
C ARG A 91 10.13 -10.57 20.17
N SER A 92 9.78 -11.83 20.44
CA SER A 92 8.68 -12.60 19.85
C SER A 92 7.53 -12.82 20.83
N GLY A 93 6.33 -13.07 20.31
CA GLY A 93 5.17 -13.56 21.06
C GLY A 93 4.30 -14.47 20.18
N ASP A 94 3.83 -15.57 20.76
CA ASP A 94 2.99 -16.60 20.13
C ASP A 94 1.51 -16.39 20.52
N ASP A 95 0.62 -16.19 19.54
CA ASP A 95 -0.84 -16.23 19.69
C ASP A 95 -1.40 -17.22 18.64
N PRO A 96 -2.33 -18.14 18.98
CA PRO A 96 -2.99 -19.01 18.01
C PRO A 96 -3.46 -18.27 16.76
N THR A 97 -3.05 -18.77 15.59
CA THR A 97 -3.38 -18.24 14.27
C THR A 97 -4.90 -18.19 14.04
N ARG A 98 -5.47 -16.98 14.08
CA ARG A 98 -6.86 -16.68 13.70
C ARG A 98 -6.88 -16.04 12.31
N GLY A 99 -7.84 -16.42 11.46
CA GLY A 99 -7.89 -16.01 10.05
C GLY A 99 -7.97 -14.49 9.83
N LEU A 100 -7.78 -14.06 8.58
CA LEU A 100 -7.79 -12.65 8.17
C LEU A 100 -8.88 -12.37 7.13
N HIS A 101 -9.69 -11.34 7.36
CA HIS A 101 -10.55 -10.72 6.34
C HIS A 101 -9.81 -9.57 5.67
N LEU A 102 -9.69 -9.60 4.35
CA LEU A 102 -8.97 -8.59 3.58
C LEU A 102 -9.82 -8.04 2.45
N TYR A 103 -10.23 -6.77 2.58
CA TYR A 103 -10.84 -6.05 1.47
C TYR A 103 -9.78 -5.59 0.46
N GLY A 104 -10.10 -5.61 -0.84
CA GLY A 104 -9.20 -5.10 -1.87
C GLY A 104 -7.93 -5.93 -2.09
N ALA A 105 -8.00 -7.25 -1.96
CA ALA A 105 -6.86 -8.15 -2.04
C ALA A 105 -6.06 -8.07 -3.36
N SER A 106 -6.68 -7.60 -4.44
CA SER A 106 -6.02 -7.43 -5.74
C SER A 106 -5.20 -6.13 -5.86
N MET A 107 -5.36 -5.16 -4.95
CA MET A 107 -4.56 -3.92 -5.00
C MET A 107 -3.14 -4.17 -4.48
N SER A 108 -2.19 -3.28 -4.81
CA SER A 108 -0.79 -3.44 -4.40
C SER A 108 -0.62 -3.72 -2.90
N VAL A 109 -1.25 -2.92 -2.03
CA VAL A 109 -1.19 -3.12 -0.56
C VAL A 109 -1.82 -4.46 -0.16
N GLY A 110 -3.04 -4.74 -0.62
CA GLY A 110 -3.74 -5.99 -0.32
C GLY A 110 -2.96 -7.24 -0.77
N ALA A 111 -2.33 -7.20 -1.94
CA ALA A 111 -1.54 -8.30 -2.45
C ALA A 111 -0.29 -8.59 -1.59
N TYR A 112 0.35 -7.54 -1.06
CA TYR A 112 1.46 -7.71 -0.12
C TYR A 112 0.97 -8.27 1.22
N VAL A 113 -0.21 -7.83 1.71
CA VAL A 113 -0.84 -8.40 2.92
C VAL A 113 -1.07 -9.90 2.74
N VAL A 114 -1.69 -10.36 1.65
CA VAL A 114 -1.89 -11.80 1.38
C VAL A 114 -0.57 -12.56 1.45
N LYS A 115 0.47 -12.07 0.76
CA LYS A 115 1.79 -12.73 0.72
C LYS A 115 2.46 -12.79 2.10
N LEU A 116 2.41 -11.71 2.87
CA LEU A 116 2.99 -11.65 4.21
C LEU A 116 2.26 -12.57 5.19
N VAL A 117 0.92 -12.54 5.16
CA VAL A 117 0.06 -13.35 6.03
C VAL A 117 0.23 -14.84 5.73
N ARG A 118 0.33 -15.21 4.45
CA ARG A 118 0.70 -16.58 4.04
C ARG A 118 2.11 -16.98 4.50
N ASN A 119 3.10 -16.10 4.36
CA ASN A 119 4.45 -16.38 4.84
C ASN A 119 4.51 -16.54 6.37
N SER A 120 3.55 -15.94 7.09
CA SER A 120 3.33 -16.13 8.53
C SER A 120 2.44 -17.34 8.87
N ASN A 121 2.02 -18.12 7.86
CA ASN A 121 1.13 -19.28 8.01
C ASN A 121 -0.20 -18.95 8.69
N ILE A 122 -0.74 -17.74 8.48
CA ILE A 122 -2.03 -17.32 9.01
C ILE A 122 -3.12 -17.64 7.98
N HIS A 123 -4.06 -18.49 8.37
CA HIS A 123 -5.15 -18.99 7.52
C HIS A 123 -6.44 -19.19 8.35
N PRO A 124 -7.64 -19.18 7.73
CA PRO A 124 -7.88 -18.85 6.33
C PRO A 124 -7.76 -17.35 6.05
N ILE A 125 -7.39 -17.00 4.83
CA ILE A 125 -7.46 -15.64 4.28
C ILE A 125 -8.77 -15.51 3.49
N ILE A 126 -9.67 -14.66 3.96
CA ILE A 126 -10.90 -14.26 3.27
C ILE A 126 -10.59 -13.01 2.44
N ALA A 127 -10.20 -13.23 1.20
CA ALA A 127 -9.75 -12.19 0.28
C ALA A 127 -10.90 -11.65 -0.57
N ILE A 128 -11.13 -10.34 -0.56
CA ILE A 128 -12.18 -9.70 -1.36
C ILE A 128 -11.56 -8.98 -2.56
N ALA A 129 -11.99 -9.31 -3.78
CA ALA A 129 -11.44 -8.75 -5.02
C ALA A 129 -12.48 -8.68 -6.13
N GLY A 130 -12.36 -7.71 -7.03
CA GLY A 130 -13.26 -7.53 -8.17
C GLY A 130 -12.63 -8.02 -9.47
N LYS A 131 -12.33 -7.08 -10.38
CA LYS A 131 -11.67 -7.38 -11.67
C LYS A 131 -10.34 -8.15 -11.53
N GLY A 132 -9.66 -8.04 -10.38
CA GLY A 132 -8.38 -8.70 -10.12
C GLY A 132 -8.46 -10.08 -9.46
N THR A 133 -9.64 -10.71 -9.39
CA THR A 133 -9.83 -12.03 -8.74
C THR A 133 -8.87 -13.10 -9.27
N ASP A 134 -8.67 -13.17 -10.58
CA ASP A 134 -7.75 -14.17 -11.18
C ASP A 134 -6.33 -14.03 -10.65
N TYR A 135 -5.84 -12.80 -10.51
CA TYR A 135 -4.55 -12.54 -9.89
C TYR A 135 -4.53 -12.96 -8.41
N VAL A 136 -5.58 -12.65 -7.64
CA VAL A 136 -5.64 -13.01 -6.22
C VAL A 136 -5.62 -14.53 -6.04
N ASN A 137 -6.30 -15.28 -6.91
CA ASN A 137 -6.25 -16.74 -6.93
C ASN A 137 -4.83 -17.31 -7.11
N THR A 138 -3.90 -16.57 -7.73
CA THR A 138 -2.50 -17.00 -7.85
C THR A 138 -1.67 -16.83 -6.58
N ILE A 139 -2.14 -16.04 -5.61
CA ILE A 139 -1.38 -15.69 -4.41
C ILE A 139 -1.98 -16.22 -3.11
N VAL A 140 -3.23 -16.70 -3.09
CA VAL A 140 -3.85 -17.37 -1.94
C VAL A 140 -3.51 -18.86 -1.88
N ASP A 141 -3.76 -19.51 -0.74
CA ASP A 141 -3.62 -20.96 -0.56
C ASP A 141 -4.97 -21.63 -0.27
N THR A 142 -5.67 -22.03 -1.33
CA THR A 142 -7.00 -22.66 -1.17
C THR A 142 -6.94 -24.00 -0.44
N THR A 143 -5.77 -24.66 -0.40
CA THR A 143 -5.58 -25.90 0.35
C THR A 143 -5.59 -25.70 1.86
N LYS A 144 -5.40 -24.45 2.32
CA LYS A 144 -5.43 -24.04 3.73
C LYS A 144 -6.71 -23.28 4.10
N GLY A 145 -7.74 -23.34 3.24
CA GLY A 145 -9.02 -22.69 3.48
C GLY A 145 -9.08 -21.23 3.06
N ASP A 146 -8.05 -20.68 2.42
CA ASP A 146 -8.13 -19.34 1.82
C ASP A 146 -9.20 -19.34 0.72
N ALA A 147 -9.93 -18.23 0.61
CA ALA A 147 -10.97 -18.08 -0.39
C ALA A 147 -11.06 -16.65 -0.90
N VAL A 148 -11.40 -16.51 -2.19
CA VAL A 148 -11.58 -15.22 -2.85
C VAL A 148 -13.06 -14.99 -3.11
N PHE A 149 -13.56 -13.82 -2.72
CA PHE A 149 -14.96 -13.42 -2.91
C PHE A 149 -15.05 -12.13 -3.72
N ASP A 150 -16.01 -12.10 -4.64
CA ASP A 150 -16.23 -10.95 -5.50
C ASP A 150 -17.28 -9.99 -4.94
N TYR A 151 -16.83 -8.77 -4.60
CA TYR A 151 -17.69 -7.74 -4.05
C TYR A 151 -18.75 -7.22 -5.02
N ARG A 152 -18.59 -7.45 -6.33
CA ARG A 152 -19.50 -6.98 -7.38
C ARG A 152 -20.84 -7.70 -7.36
N ASN A 153 -20.92 -8.85 -6.68
CA ASN A 153 -22.17 -9.60 -6.47
C ASN A 153 -23.07 -8.98 -5.38
N GLY A 154 -22.63 -7.90 -4.72
CA GLY A 154 -23.36 -7.26 -3.64
C GLY A 154 -22.95 -7.76 -2.26
N ALA A 155 -23.08 -6.87 -1.26
CA ALA A 155 -22.57 -7.10 0.08
C ALA A 155 -23.24 -8.30 0.78
N ASP A 156 -24.57 -8.42 0.70
CA ASP A 156 -25.32 -9.46 1.40
C ASP A 156 -25.04 -10.86 0.86
N GLU A 157 -24.99 -11.01 -0.46
CA GLU A 157 -24.63 -12.28 -1.10
C GLU A 157 -23.20 -12.69 -0.73
N MET A 158 -22.27 -11.75 -0.73
CA MET A 158 -20.88 -11.99 -0.35
C MET A 158 -20.75 -12.41 1.12
N ILE A 159 -21.41 -11.71 2.05
CA ILE A 159 -21.43 -12.05 3.48
C ILE A 159 -21.98 -13.48 3.66
N SER A 160 -23.08 -13.82 2.99
CA SER A 160 -23.68 -15.16 3.03
C SER A 160 -22.69 -16.23 2.55
N LYS A 161 -22.01 -16.00 1.42
CA LYS A 161 -20.98 -16.90 0.87
C LYS A 161 -19.79 -17.07 1.82
N ILE A 162 -19.31 -16.01 2.45
CA ILE A 162 -18.21 -16.05 3.43
C ILE A 162 -18.63 -16.87 4.65
N LYS A 163 -19.79 -16.58 5.25
CA LYS A 163 -20.31 -17.32 6.42
C LYS A 163 -20.47 -18.82 6.10
N LYS A 164 -20.94 -19.16 4.90
CA LYS A 164 -21.04 -20.56 4.44
C LYS A 164 -19.67 -21.23 4.30
N HIS A 165 -18.68 -20.55 3.73
CA HIS A 165 -17.31 -21.05 3.57
C HIS A 165 -16.67 -21.33 4.93
N LEU A 166 -16.72 -20.36 5.85
CA LEU A 166 -16.15 -20.50 7.19
C LEU A 166 -16.78 -21.68 7.97
N LYS A 167 -18.11 -21.84 7.87
CA LYS A 167 -18.82 -22.96 8.48
C LYS A 167 -18.45 -24.30 7.85
N ALA A 168 -18.33 -24.36 6.52
CA ALA A 168 -18.00 -25.60 5.81
C ALA A 168 -16.57 -26.09 6.09
N GLY A 169 -15.63 -25.17 6.31
CA GLY A 169 -14.24 -25.48 6.63
C GLY A 169 -13.92 -25.57 8.13
N ASP A 170 -14.92 -25.40 9.01
CA ASP A 170 -14.75 -25.36 10.47
C ASP A 170 -13.65 -24.39 10.94
N HIS A 171 -13.56 -23.22 10.28
CA HIS A 171 -12.46 -22.27 10.46
C HIS A 171 -12.61 -21.32 11.67
N GLY A 172 -13.71 -21.42 12.42
CA GLY A 172 -14.02 -20.49 13.51
C GLY A 172 -14.22 -19.04 13.05
N LEU A 173 -14.03 -18.10 13.97
CA LEU A 173 -14.18 -16.66 13.70
C LEU A 173 -12.91 -16.05 13.08
N VAL A 174 -13.12 -15.14 12.13
CA VAL A 174 -12.07 -14.31 11.55
C VAL A 174 -11.99 -13.02 12.37
N LEU A 175 -10.95 -12.84 13.19
CA LEU A 175 -10.87 -11.73 14.15
C LEU A 175 -10.05 -10.53 13.69
N HIS A 176 -9.43 -10.65 12.51
CA HIS A 176 -8.64 -9.57 11.92
C HIS A 176 -9.29 -9.10 10.63
N GLY A 177 -9.42 -7.79 10.48
CA GLY A 177 -9.94 -7.14 9.28
C GLY A 177 -8.97 -6.07 8.79
N LEU A 178 -8.64 -6.09 7.50
CA LEU A 178 -7.88 -5.02 6.84
C LEU A 178 -8.65 -4.51 5.63
N ASP A 179 -8.80 -3.20 5.56
CA ASP A 179 -9.45 -2.51 4.43
C ASP A 179 -8.58 -1.34 3.95
N PRO A 180 -7.86 -1.52 2.83
CA PRO A 180 -6.99 -0.51 2.25
C PRO A 180 -7.74 0.48 1.33
N GLY A 181 -9.05 0.28 1.09
CA GLY A 181 -9.87 1.09 0.19
C GLY A 181 -10.90 2.00 0.88
N ILE A 182 -11.30 1.67 2.13
CA ILE A 182 -12.26 2.36 3.01
C ILE A 182 -13.48 2.92 2.25
N GLY A 183 -14.49 2.09 2.04
CA GLY A 183 -15.81 2.49 1.53
C GLY A 183 -16.94 2.15 2.51
N LYS A 184 -18.10 2.80 2.41
CA LYS A 184 -19.28 2.46 3.24
C LYS A 184 -19.71 1.00 3.04
N SER A 185 -19.55 0.47 1.83
CA SER A 185 -19.86 -0.92 1.49
C SER A 185 -18.91 -1.93 2.15
N SER A 186 -17.62 -1.62 2.24
CA SER A 186 -16.63 -2.51 2.89
C SER A 186 -16.78 -2.51 4.41
N GLN A 187 -17.20 -1.40 5.02
CA GLN A 187 -17.50 -1.33 6.46
C GLN A 187 -18.59 -2.32 6.89
N LYS A 188 -19.69 -2.43 6.12
CA LYS A 188 -20.75 -3.40 6.40
C LYS A 188 -20.20 -4.84 6.45
N VAL A 189 -19.38 -5.20 5.46
CA VAL A 189 -18.81 -6.54 5.34
C VAL A 189 -17.82 -6.82 6.49
N LEU A 190 -16.94 -5.87 6.80
CA LEU A 190 -16.00 -5.98 7.92
C LEU A 190 -16.74 -6.21 9.24
N ASN A 191 -17.77 -5.42 9.53
CA ASN A 191 -18.53 -5.56 10.77
C ASN A 191 -19.19 -6.94 10.86
N GLU A 192 -19.85 -7.40 9.79
CA GLU A 192 -20.59 -8.67 9.78
C GLU A 192 -19.70 -9.93 9.84
N ILE A 193 -18.46 -9.85 9.37
CA ILE A 193 -17.54 -10.98 9.34
C ILE A 193 -16.56 -10.98 10.52
N VAL A 194 -16.05 -9.81 10.87
CA VAL A 194 -14.98 -9.67 11.89
C VAL A 194 -15.54 -9.35 13.28
N MET A 195 -16.69 -8.66 13.33
CA MET A 195 -17.33 -8.20 14.57
C MET A 195 -18.83 -8.60 14.63
N PRO A 196 -19.18 -9.90 14.49
CA PRO A 196 -20.58 -10.31 14.44
C PRO A 196 -21.32 -9.93 15.74
N SER A 197 -22.52 -9.38 15.60
CA SER A 197 -23.35 -8.81 16.69
C SER A 197 -23.63 -9.76 17.86
N ASP A 198 -23.58 -11.07 17.60
CA ASP A 198 -24.00 -12.11 18.54
C ASP A 198 -22.83 -12.67 19.37
N THR A 199 -21.67 -12.01 19.29
CA THR A 199 -20.45 -12.41 20.01
C THR A 199 -20.07 -11.35 21.03
N GLU A 200 -19.71 -11.75 22.25
CA GLU A 200 -19.06 -10.88 23.26
C GLU A 200 -17.64 -10.49 22.82
N VAL A 201 -17.44 -10.09 21.55
CA VAL A 201 -16.15 -9.56 21.09
C VAL A 201 -16.00 -8.19 21.74
N ALA A 202 -15.34 -8.21 22.90
CA ALA A 202 -14.89 -7.05 23.62
C ALA A 202 -14.21 -6.08 22.65
N SER A 203 -14.84 -4.92 22.42
CA SER A 203 -14.30 -3.73 21.76
C SER A 203 -13.35 -3.97 20.56
N ALA A 204 -13.82 -3.70 19.33
CA ALA A 204 -12.92 -3.63 18.17
C ALA A 204 -11.85 -2.53 18.38
N THR A 205 -10.58 -2.88 18.25
CA THR A 205 -9.51 -1.87 18.17
C THR A 205 -9.33 -1.46 16.72
N LYS A 206 -9.71 -0.22 16.40
CA LYS A 206 -9.48 0.37 15.07
C LYS A 206 -8.12 1.06 15.05
N THR A 207 -7.27 0.70 14.10
CA THR A 207 -6.00 1.38 13.82
C THR A 207 -5.98 1.92 12.38
N MET A 208 -5.16 2.95 12.15
CA MET A 208 -4.90 3.50 10.82
C MET A 208 -3.41 3.37 10.55
N THR A 209 -3.03 2.82 9.39
CA THR A 209 -1.62 2.74 9.00
C THR A 209 -1.15 4.07 8.43
N SER A 210 0.00 4.56 8.89
CA SER A 210 0.66 5.76 8.36
C SER A 210 2.11 5.43 8.02
N VAL A 211 2.54 5.80 6.81
CA VAL A 211 3.96 5.70 6.41
C VAL A 211 4.84 6.58 7.28
N GLY A 212 4.29 7.66 7.86
CA GLY A 212 5.03 8.56 8.74
C GLY A 212 5.56 7.87 10.00
N VAL A 213 4.93 6.81 10.48
CA VAL A 213 5.35 6.09 11.69
C VAL A 213 6.68 5.36 11.50
N VAL A 214 6.92 4.79 10.31
CA VAL A 214 8.20 4.09 10.00
C VAL A 214 9.33 5.05 9.64
N HIS A 215 9.02 6.32 9.42
CA HIS A 215 10.00 7.40 9.25
C HIS A 215 10.11 8.31 10.48
N ASN A 216 9.22 8.15 11.47
CA ASN A 216 9.02 9.06 12.59
C ASN A 216 8.81 10.53 12.15
N THR A 217 7.96 10.74 11.13
CA THR A 217 7.67 12.06 10.53
C THR A 217 6.24 12.52 10.76
N ASP A 218 5.45 11.77 11.52
CA ASP A 218 4.05 12.11 11.81
C ASP A 218 3.84 12.51 13.29
N ASN A 219 4.91 12.80 14.03
CA ASN A 219 4.87 13.27 15.41
C ASN A 219 4.02 12.38 16.35
N GLY A 220 3.96 11.07 16.07
CA GLY A 220 3.25 10.10 16.89
C GLY A 220 1.73 10.09 16.68
N CYS A 221 1.18 10.80 15.68
CA CYS A 221 -0.27 10.90 15.51
C CYS A 221 -0.96 9.59 15.10
N HIS A 222 -0.23 8.60 14.57
CA HIS A 222 -0.77 7.30 14.18
C HIS A 222 -0.12 6.10 14.89
N GLY A 223 0.69 6.34 15.93
CA GLY A 223 1.33 5.27 16.70
C GLY A 223 2.70 5.65 17.26
N GLY A 224 3.33 4.71 17.98
CA GLY A 224 4.69 4.86 18.47
C GLY A 224 5.75 4.70 17.37
N ASP A 225 6.96 5.19 17.61
CA ASP A 225 8.10 5.11 16.68
C ASP A 225 8.33 3.68 16.17
N ALA A 226 8.21 3.48 14.85
CA ALA A 226 8.36 2.19 14.20
C ALA A 226 9.58 2.11 13.26
N ARG A 227 10.58 3.00 13.42
CA ARG A 227 11.78 3.01 12.56
C ARG A 227 12.55 1.68 12.59
N ASP A 228 12.68 1.06 13.76
CA ASP A 228 13.35 -0.24 13.90
C ASP A 228 12.58 -1.37 13.20
N LEU A 229 11.25 -1.33 13.27
CA LEU A 229 10.39 -2.26 12.53
C LEU A 229 10.58 -2.08 11.01
N GLY A 230 10.62 -0.83 10.54
CA GLY A 230 10.92 -0.50 9.14
C GLY A 230 12.27 -1.05 8.69
N LEU A 231 13.33 -0.86 9.49
CA LEU A 231 14.68 -1.35 9.20
C LEU A 231 14.72 -2.88 9.07
N VAL A 232 14.15 -3.61 10.04
CA VAL A 232 14.14 -5.07 10.03
C VAL A 232 13.34 -5.60 8.85
N THR A 233 12.16 -5.02 8.60
CA THR A 233 11.27 -5.41 7.49
C THR A 233 11.95 -5.19 6.14
N ALA A 234 12.61 -4.05 5.94
CA ALA A 234 13.33 -3.76 4.69
C ALA A 234 14.45 -4.77 4.41
N ARG A 235 15.23 -5.14 5.43
CA ARG A 235 16.30 -6.16 5.31
C ARG A 235 15.75 -7.55 5.01
N TRP A 236 14.68 -7.94 5.70
CA TRP A 236 14.02 -9.22 5.45
C TRP A 236 13.46 -9.28 4.02
N LEU A 237 12.73 -8.24 3.59
CA LEU A 237 12.12 -8.19 2.27
C LEU A 237 13.18 -8.21 1.17
N THR A 238 14.29 -7.48 1.35
CA THR A 238 15.42 -7.50 0.41
C THR A 238 15.98 -8.91 0.24
N LYS A 239 16.25 -9.61 1.36
CA LYS A 239 16.72 -11.00 1.32
C LYS A 239 15.71 -11.91 0.63
N ALA A 240 14.42 -11.80 0.98
CA ALA A 240 13.36 -12.65 0.44
C ALA A 240 13.19 -12.45 -1.08
N MET A 241 13.32 -11.22 -1.58
CA MET A 241 13.30 -10.93 -3.01
C MET A 241 14.55 -11.48 -3.71
N GLN A 242 15.74 -11.32 -3.13
CA GLN A 242 16.99 -11.87 -3.68
C GLN A 242 16.97 -13.39 -3.77
N THR A 243 16.38 -14.07 -2.79
CA THR A 243 16.24 -15.53 -2.79
C THR A 243 15.01 -16.03 -3.54
N GLY A 244 14.20 -15.14 -4.14
CA GLY A 244 13.00 -15.50 -4.88
C GLY A 244 11.84 -16.05 -4.04
N THR A 245 11.92 -15.97 -2.72
CA THR A 245 10.87 -16.42 -1.77
C THR A 245 9.78 -15.37 -1.57
N PHE A 246 10.00 -14.15 -2.07
CA PHE A 246 8.98 -13.10 -2.13
C PHE A 246 9.01 -12.42 -3.50
N LYS A 247 7.84 -12.20 -4.09
CA LYS A 247 7.69 -11.55 -5.40
C LYS A 247 6.90 -10.26 -5.28
N GLY A 248 7.32 -9.24 -6.02
CA GLY A 248 6.61 -7.96 -6.12
C GLY A 248 5.18 -8.08 -6.67
N HIS A 249 4.43 -6.98 -6.65
CA HIS A 249 3.12 -6.91 -7.32
C HIS A 249 3.33 -6.87 -8.85
N PRO A 250 2.38 -7.37 -9.67
CA PRO A 250 2.42 -7.16 -11.11
C PRO A 250 2.50 -5.67 -11.43
N PHE A 251 3.15 -5.35 -12.53
CA PHE A 251 3.35 -3.97 -12.94
C PHE A 251 3.32 -3.83 -14.46
N GLU A 252 3.04 -2.61 -14.90
CA GLU A 252 3.09 -2.16 -16.28
C GLU A 252 4.08 -1.01 -16.37
N VAL A 253 5.07 -1.15 -17.25
CA VAL A 253 6.00 -0.05 -17.55
C VAL A 253 5.33 0.89 -18.55
N ARG A 254 5.12 2.14 -18.15
CA ARG A 254 4.52 3.17 -18.99
C ARG A 254 5.60 3.78 -19.90
N PRO A 255 5.39 3.81 -21.23
CA PRO A 255 6.38 4.33 -22.17
C PRO A 255 6.53 5.84 -22.03
N GLY A 256 7.75 6.37 -22.22
CA GLY A 256 8.03 7.82 -22.19
C GLY A 256 8.52 8.36 -20.85
N GLY A 257 8.82 7.48 -19.88
CA GLY A 257 9.43 7.84 -18.61
C GLY A 257 8.62 8.90 -17.85
N LEU A 258 9.27 10.01 -17.47
CA LEU A 258 8.62 11.10 -16.73
C LEU A 258 7.46 11.75 -17.49
N HIS A 259 7.44 11.73 -18.83
CA HIS A 259 6.34 12.31 -19.61
C HIS A 259 5.04 11.51 -19.50
N ALA A 260 5.11 10.25 -19.07
CA ALA A 260 3.93 9.41 -18.93
C ALA A 260 3.19 9.58 -17.59
N VAL A 261 3.81 10.26 -16.61
CA VAL A 261 3.29 10.35 -15.23
C VAL A 261 1.92 11.02 -15.19
N ASP A 262 1.73 12.10 -15.96
CA ASP A 262 0.47 12.85 -16.02
C ASP A 262 -0.71 11.97 -16.45
N GLN A 263 -0.55 11.27 -17.58
CA GLN A 263 -1.60 10.40 -18.11
C GLN A 263 -1.82 9.16 -17.22
N ALA A 264 -0.76 8.61 -16.63
CA ALA A 264 -0.87 7.49 -15.71
C ALA A 264 -1.64 7.85 -14.42
N LEU A 265 -1.47 9.06 -13.89
CA LEU A 265 -2.25 9.57 -12.77
C LEU A 265 -3.73 9.72 -13.14
N LYS A 266 -4.04 10.23 -14.33
CA LYS A 266 -5.42 10.30 -14.87
C LYS A 266 -6.04 8.92 -15.00
N ASP A 267 -5.32 7.99 -15.64
CA ASP A 267 -5.78 6.61 -15.81
C ASP A 267 -6.01 5.90 -14.46
N LEU A 268 -5.21 6.23 -13.43
CA LEU A 268 -5.38 5.72 -12.07
C LEU A 268 -6.58 6.35 -11.35
N LYS A 269 -6.81 7.66 -11.50
CA LYS A 269 -8.02 8.36 -11.01
C LYS A 269 -9.29 7.79 -11.65
N ASP A 270 -9.24 7.50 -12.94
CA ASP A 270 -10.35 6.94 -13.73
C ASP A 270 -10.59 5.44 -13.48
N GLY A 271 -9.76 4.78 -12.66
CA GLY A 271 -9.90 3.36 -12.35
C GLY A 271 -9.61 2.42 -13.53
N LYS A 272 -8.82 2.85 -14.51
CA LYS A 272 -8.42 2.03 -15.67
C LYS A 272 -7.38 0.97 -15.29
N ASN A 273 -6.60 1.24 -14.25
CA ASN A 273 -5.63 0.31 -13.73
C ASN A 273 -6.28 -0.77 -12.84
N SER A 274 -5.89 -2.03 -12.99
CA SER A 274 -6.37 -3.13 -12.15
C SER A 274 -5.29 -4.19 -11.94
N ALA A 275 -5.13 -4.64 -10.69
CA ALA A 275 -4.21 -5.70 -10.27
C ALA A 275 -2.74 -5.54 -10.73
N THR A 276 -2.35 -4.31 -11.06
CA THR A 276 -1.02 -3.95 -11.55
C THR A 276 -0.62 -2.60 -10.95
N LYS A 277 0.68 -2.31 -10.94
CA LYS A 277 1.23 -0.98 -10.63
C LYS A 277 1.72 -0.32 -11.92
N TYR A 278 1.48 0.98 -12.10
CA TYR A 278 2.19 1.75 -13.12
C TYR A 278 3.61 2.06 -12.65
N VAL A 279 4.57 1.84 -13.54
CA VAL A 279 6.00 2.02 -13.30
C VAL A 279 6.61 2.82 -14.45
N PHE A 280 7.57 3.67 -14.16
CA PHE A 280 8.27 4.51 -15.13
C PHE A 280 9.76 4.23 -15.05
N ARG A 281 10.38 3.91 -16.20
CA ARG A 281 11.84 3.91 -16.30
C ARG A 281 12.29 5.33 -16.62
N ILE A 282 13.17 5.88 -15.78
CA ILE A 282 13.59 7.28 -15.92
C ILE A 282 14.38 7.50 -17.21
N GLU A 283 15.15 6.50 -17.65
CA GLU A 283 15.91 6.51 -18.90
C GLU A 283 15.03 6.58 -20.16
N ASP A 284 13.78 6.12 -20.07
CA ASP A 284 12.81 6.16 -21.17
C ASP A 284 12.23 7.57 -21.37
N THR A 285 12.68 8.57 -20.61
CA THR A 285 12.26 9.96 -20.77
C THR A 285 12.99 10.57 -21.97
N PRO A 286 12.29 10.93 -23.07
CA PRO A 286 12.88 11.67 -24.17
C PRO A 286 13.73 12.86 -23.70
N ALA A 287 14.86 13.07 -24.37
CA ALA A 287 15.59 14.32 -24.25
C ALA A 287 14.67 15.46 -24.73
N SER A 288 14.60 16.54 -23.94
CA SER A 288 13.91 17.77 -24.31
C SER A 288 14.86 18.71 -25.02
#